data_AF-A0A8B6HIB1-F1
#
_entry.id   AF-A0A8B6HIB1-F1
#
_cell.length_a   1.000
_cell.length_b   1.000
_cell.length_c   1.000
_cell.angle_alpha   90.00
_cell.angle_beta   90.00
_cell.angle_gamma   90.00
#
_symmetry.space_group_name_H-M   'P 1'
#
loop_
_entity.id
_entity.type
_entity.pdbx_description
1 polymer ?
#
loop_
_entity_poly.entity_id
_entity_poly.type
_entity_poly.pdbx_seq_one_letter_code
_entity_poly.pdbx_strand_id
1 'polypeptide(L)'
;MGKVFETIHLSKISPDLDRLQNKLQRGFTKRVSPTNAALLLTEALADAKDRKKKVFVAFIDASKAFDVVWHDSLMLKLFQSGVKDEDCRRNEKCVDEFYLHRKTIEHVVSYTHVGINRNSAEKCLVSERIKLARRTCYSLMGAGMRGYNGVNPNIVIKLWNTYVRPRLIFGLDCVTLTRKELDELNFFTNHNLKFCKTARTNR
;
A
#
# COMPACT_ATOMS: atom_id res chain seq x y z
N MET A 1 -23.11 -12.60 13.20
CA MET A 1 -22.91 -12.16 14.59
C MET A 1 -21.45 -12.00 14.99
N GLY A 2 -20.52 -12.90 14.63
CA GLY A 2 -19.09 -12.80 15.03
C GLY A 2 -18.38 -11.47 14.70
N LYS A 3 -18.54 -10.94 13.48
CA LYS A 3 -17.90 -9.66 13.07
C LYS A 3 -18.30 -8.45 13.92
N VAL A 4 -19.50 -8.47 14.49
CA VAL A 4 -20.00 -7.39 15.36
C VAL A 4 -19.29 -7.44 16.70
N PHE A 5 -19.20 -8.63 17.30
CA PHE A 5 -18.48 -8.83 18.56
C PHE A 5 -16.98 -8.51 18.45
N GLU A 6 -16.36 -8.91 17.34
CA GLU A 6 -14.96 -8.57 17.04
C GLU A 6 -14.76 -7.05 16.93
N THR A 7 -15.64 -6.37 16.21
CA THR A 7 -15.57 -4.90 16.08
C THR A 7 -15.71 -4.20 17.44
N ILE A 8 -16.61 -4.69 18.29
CA ILE A 8 -16.80 -4.16 19.65
C ILE A 8 -15.55 -4.42 20.50
N HIS A 9 -15.00 -5.63 20.51
CA HIS A 9 -13.77 -5.94 21.24
C HIS A 9 -12.58 -5.09 20.76
N LEU A 10 -12.40 -4.98 19.45
CA LEU A 10 -11.33 -4.18 18.86
C LEU A 10 -11.50 -2.69 19.21
N SER A 11 -12.73 -2.19 19.26
CA SER A 11 -12.99 -0.79 19.66
C SER A 11 -12.60 -0.51 21.12
N LYS A 12 -12.74 -1.50 22.01
CA LYS A 12 -12.39 -1.37 23.43
C LYS A 12 -10.88 -1.48 23.67
N ILE A 13 -10.20 -2.38 22.96
CA ILE A 13 -8.78 -2.68 23.17
C ILE A 13 -7.86 -1.74 22.36
N SER A 14 -8.32 -1.22 21.22
CA SER A 14 -7.52 -0.36 20.33
C SER A 14 -6.86 0.85 21.02
N PRO A 15 -7.49 1.59 21.95
CA PRO A 15 -6.84 2.74 22.60
C PRO A 15 -5.58 2.37 23.39
N ASP A 16 -5.55 1.19 24.01
CA ASP A 16 -4.42 0.72 24.81
C ASP A 16 -3.30 0.17 23.91
N LEU A 17 -3.66 -0.56 22.85
CA LEU A 17 -2.71 -1.04 21.85
C LEU A 17 -2.10 0.07 21.00
N ASP A 18 -2.90 1.07 20.61
CA ASP A 18 -2.46 2.20 19.80
C ASP A 18 -1.34 3.00 20.51
N ARG A 19 -1.32 3.01 21.86
CA ARG A 19 -0.28 3.66 22.67
C ARG A 19 1.04 2.89 22.68
N LEU A 20 0.97 1.57 22.62
CA LEU A 20 2.14 0.68 22.63
C LEU A 20 2.75 0.52 21.24
N GLN A 21 1.99 0.86 20.20
CA GLN A 21 2.42 0.72 18.83
C GLN A 21 3.65 1.58 18.53
N ASN A 22 4.64 1.01 17.83
CA ASN A 22 5.80 1.76 17.39
C ASN A 22 5.37 2.90 16.45
N LYS A 23 5.95 4.10 16.63
CA LYS A 23 5.70 5.29 15.80
C LYS A 23 5.98 5.08 14.31
N LEU A 24 6.85 4.12 13.96
CA LEU A 24 7.18 3.75 12.59
C LEU A 24 6.24 2.72 11.98
N GLN A 25 5.40 2.06 12.78
CA GLN A 25 4.39 1.14 12.25
C GLN A 25 3.31 1.95 11.53
N ARG A 26 3.08 1.59 10.28
CA ARG A 26 2.10 2.24 9.40
C ARG A 26 0.95 1.31 9.01
N GLY A 27 1.17 0.00 9.06
CA GLY A 27 0.16 -1.01 8.76
C GLY A 27 -0.88 -1.14 9.87
N PHE A 28 -2.16 -1.25 9.48
CA PHE A 28 -3.31 -1.40 10.38
C PHE A 28 -3.44 -0.28 11.43
N THR A 29 -2.81 0.87 11.19
CA THR A 29 -2.84 2.03 12.09
C THR A 29 -3.88 3.04 11.60
N LYS A 30 -4.70 3.54 12.51
CA LYS A 30 -5.70 4.57 12.17
C LYS A 30 -5.02 5.83 11.63
N ARG A 31 -5.63 6.46 10.62
CA ARG A 31 -5.20 7.73 10.01
C ARG A 31 -3.83 7.71 9.34
N VAL A 32 -3.30 6.52 9.03
CA VAL A 32 -2.02 6.36 8.34
C VAL A 32 -2.24 5.61 7.04
N SER A 33 -1.58 6.06 5.97
CA SER A 33 -1.62 5.39 4.67
C SER A 33 -0.40 4.47 4.48
N PRO A 34 -0.52 3.39 3.71
CA PRO A 34 0.64 2.60 3.27
C PRO A 34 1.64 3.45 2.47
N THR A 35 1.15 4.47 1.78
CA THR A 35 1.96 5.42 1.02
C THR A 35 2.92 6.20 1.91
N ASN A 36 2.52 6.56 3.14
CA ASN A 36 3.42 7.20 4.11
C ASN A 36 4.63 6.32 4.46
N ALA A 37 4.45 4.99 4.52
CA ALA A 37 5.56 4.07 4.74
C ALA A 37 6.53 4.07 3.56
N ALA A 38 5.99 4.08 2.34
CA ALA A 38 6.79 4.16 1.12
C ALA A 38 7.51 5.51 0.97
N LEU A 39 6.90 6.61 1.41
CA LEU A 39 7.51 7.94 1.39
C LEU A 39 8.73 8.01 2.30
N LEU A 40 8.61 7.55 3.56
CA LEU A 40 9.72 7.53 4.52
C LEU A 40 10.95 6.77 3.97
N LEU A 41 10.71 5.63 3.33
CA LEU A 41 11.79 4.86 2.69
C LEU A 41 12.40 5.63 1.51
N THR A 42 11.58 6.37 0.74
CA THR A 42 12.06 7.18 -0.38
C THR A 42 12.96 8.31 0.11
N GLU A 43 12.53 9.04 1.13
CA GLU A 43 13.29 10.14 1.74
C GLU A 43 14.61 9.64 2.32
N ALA A 44 14.58 8.52 3.06
CA ALA A 44 15.80 7.93 3.62
C ALA A 44 16.81 7.51 2.53
N LEU A 45 16.32 6.99 1.40
CA LEU A 45 17.17 6.65 0.25
C LEU A 45 17.73 7.89 -0.45
N ALA A 46 16.91 8.93 -0.62
CA ALA A 46 17.32 10.20 -1.23
C ALA A 46 18.39 10.89 -0.38
N ASP A 47 18.17 11.01 0.94
CA ASP A 47 19.11 11.61 1.89
C ASP A 47 20.49 10.94 1.84
N ALA A 48 20.51 9.62 1.70
CA ALA A 48 21.76 8.90 1.64
C ALA A 48 22.46 9.01 0.28
N LYS A 49 21.69 9.10 -0.81
CA LYS A 49 22.19 9.40 -2.16
C LYS A 49 22.87 10.77 -2.18
N ASP A 50 22.24 11.78 -1.58
CA ASP A 50 22.78 13.14 -1.47
C ASP A 50 24.07 13.18 -0.66
N ARG A 51 24.13 12.40 0.42
CA ARG A 51 25.33 12.25 1.26
C ARG A 51 26.39 11.31 0.66
N LYS A 52 26.16 10.75 -0.53
CA LYS A 52 27.03 9.75 -1.20
C LYS A 52 27.38 8.55 -0.32
N LYS A 53 26.47 8.15 0.58
CA LYS A 53 26.65 6.98 1.44
C LYS A 53 26.06 5.74 0.79
N LYS A 54 26.74 4.60 0.92
CA LYS A 54 26.19 3.30 0.52
C LYS A 54 25.05 2.94 1.46
N VAL A 55 23.86 2.66 0.93
CA VAL A 55 22.71 2.19 1.70
C VAL A 55 22.31 0.81 1.22
N PHE A 56 22.01 -0.05 2.19
CA PHE A 56 21.45 -1.37 1.98
C PHE A 56 20.09 -1.41 2.67
N VAL A 57 19.09 -1.95 1.98
CA VAL A 57 17.74 -2.12 2.53
C VAL A 57 17.46 -3.61 2.65
N ALA A 58 17.09 -4.04 3.85
CA ALA A 58 16.67 -5.41 4.11
C ALA A 58 15.14 -5.46 4.18
N PHE A 59 14.53 -6.33 3.37
CA PHE A 59 13.11 -6.61 3.42
C PHE A 59 12.89 -7.97 4.09
N ILE A 60 11.96 -8.02 5.04
CA ILE A 60 11.57 -9.23 5.76
C ILE A 60 10.08 -9.42 5.54
N ASP A 61 9.69 -10.59 5.04
CA ASP A 61 8.30 -10.97 4.86
C ASP A 61 7.99 -12.27 5.62
N ALA A 62 6.85 -12.30 6.29
CA ALA A 62 6.44 -13.43 7.11
C ALA A 62 5.51 -14.36 6.30
N SER A 63 5.94 -15.60 6.08
CA SER A 63 5.11 -16.59 5.39
C SER A 63 3.89 -16.95 6.23
N LYS A 64 2.69 -16.82 5.64
CA LYS A 64 1.40 -17.15 6.28
C LYS A 64 1.25 -16.54 7.69
N ALA A 65 1.52 -15.23 7.80
CA ALA A 65 1.63 -14.51 9.06
C ALA A 65 0.44 -14.68 10.03
N PHE A 66 -0.78 -14.92 9.54
CA PHE A 66 -1.97 -15.14 10.37
C PHE A 66 -2.20 -16.62 10.74
N ASP A 67 -1.71 -17.56 9.93
CA ASP A 67 -1.90 -18.99 10.17
C ASP A 67 -0.86 -19.55 11.14
N VAL A 68 0.35 -18.98 11.16
CA VAL A 68 1.51 -19.46 11.93
C VAL A 68 1.65 -18.72 13.27
N VAL A 69 0.61 -18.01 13.71
CA VAL A 69 0.67 -17.22 14.95
C VAL A 69 0.78 -18.16 16.14
N TRP A 70 1.78 -17.91 16.99
CA TRP A 70 1.86 -18.56 18.29
C TRP A 70 0.89 -17.89 19.27
N HIS A 71 -0.27 -18.52 19.44
CA HIS A 71 -1.40 -17.97 20.19
C HIS A 71 -1.06 -17.71 21.66
N ASP A 72 -0.33 -18.62 22.33
CA ASP A 72 0.05 -18.43 23.75
C ASP A 72 0.90 -17.17 23.95
N SER A 73 1.90 -16.98 23.07
CA SER A 73 2.75 -15.79 23.08
C SER A 73 1.97 -14.52 22.76
N LEU A 74 0.99 -14.59 21.85
CA LEU A 74 0.12 -13.46 21.54
C LEU A 74 -0.72 -13.06 22.76
N MET A 75 -1.33 -14.04 23.43
CA MET A 75 -2.15 -13.81 24.63
C MET A 75 -1.31 -13.26 25.79
N LEU A 76 -0.09 -13.76 25.99
CA LEU A 76 0.84 -13.22 26.98
C LEU A 76 1.18 -11.75 26.71
N LYS A 77 1.45 -11.39 25.44
CA LYS A 77 1.72 -10.00 25.05
C LYS A 77 0.52 -9.09 25.26
N LEU A 78 -0.70 -9.57 24.97
CA LEU A 78 -1.94 -8.82 25.22
C LEU A 78 -2.16 -8.58 26.72
N PHE A 79 -1.90 -9.59 27.56
CA PHE A 79 -1.96 -9.47 29.01
C PHE A 79 -0.95 -8.44 29.54
N GLN A 80 0.31 -8.52 29.10
CA GLN A 80 1.36 -7.55 29.45
C GLN A 80 1.02 -6.12 28.98
N SER A 81 0.23 -5.98 27.91
CA SER A 81 -0.22 -4.71 27.35
C SER A 81 -1.39 -4.07 28.14
N GLY A 82 -1.86 -4.70 29.22
CA GLY A 82 -2.93 -4.18 30.08
C GLY A 82 -4.33 -4.67 29.73
N VAL A 83 -4.48 -5.60 28.78
CA VAL A 83 -5.77 -6.25 28.49
C VAL A 83 -6.01 -7.31 29.56
N LYS A 84 -6.80 -6.96 30.58
CA LYS A 84 -7.19 -7.88 31.65
C LYS A 84 -8.32 -8.79 31.17
N ASP A 85 -8.06 -10.09 31.18
CA ASP A 85 -9.08 -11.13 31.28
C ASP A 85 -8.89 -11.83 32.63
N GLU A 86 -9.98 -12.21 33.29
CA GLU A 86 -9.94 -12.73 34.67
C GLU A 86 -9.43 -14.18 34.78
N ASP A 87 -9.20 -14.87 33.66
CA ASP A 87 -8.74 -16.25 33.65
C ASP A 87 -7.60 -16.47 32.65
N CYS A 88 -6.35 -16.41 33.11
CA CYS A 88 -5.30 -17.22 32.49
C CYS A 88 -4.17 -17.54 33.48
N ARG A 89 -4.02 -18.84 33.78
CA ARG A 89 -2.97 -19.39 34.65
C ARG A 89 -1.59 -19.26 33.99
N ARG A 90 -0.59 -18.97 34.85
CA ARG A 90 0.86 -18.98 34.59
C ARG A 90 1.32 -20.20 33.79
N ASN A 91 2.22 -20.00 32.83
CA ASN A 91 3.56 -20.58 32.84
C ASN A 91 4.49 -19.94 31.81
N GLU A 92 5.78 -19.96 32.14
CA GLU A 92 6.92 -19.24 31.54
C GLU A 92 7.40 -19.80 30.20
N LYS A 93 8.01 -18.93 29.35
CA LYS A 93 9.46 -18.92 29.08
C LYS A 93 9.87 -17.77 28.12
N CYS A 94 11.04 -17.19 28.40
CA CYS A 94 11.76 -16.22 27.58
C CYS A 94 12.30 -16.84 26.30
N VAL A 95 12.50 -16.03 25.25
CA VAL A 95 13.54 -16.29 24.24
C VAL A 95 14.21 -14.98 23.84
N ASP A 96 15.54 -14.98 23.94
CA ASP A 96 16.47 -13.93 23.53
C ASP A 96 16.87 -14.02 22.04
N GLU A 97 17.43 -12.90 21.56
CA GLU A 97 18.37 -12.71 20.44
C GLU A 97 17.93 -13.01 18.99
N PHE A 98 17.91 -11.94 18.18
CA PHE A 98 17.73 -12.00 16.74
C PHE A 98 19.01 -12.50 16.04
N TYR A 99 19.00 -13.76 15.62
CA TYR A 99 19.94 -14.28 14.62
C TYR A 99 19.25 -14.50 13.27
N LEU A 100 19.74 -13.88 12.20
CA LEU A 100 19.30 -14.20 10.84
C LEU A 100 20.03 -15.44 10.31
N HIS A 101 19.75 -16.61 10.92
CA HIS A 101 19.89 -17.97 10.38
C HIS A 101 21.16 -18.38 9.59
N ARG A 102 22.32 -17.74 9.80
CA ARG A 102 23.62 -18.09 9.16
C ARG A 102 23.56 -18.21 7.62
N LYS A 103 22.58 -17.56 6.98
CA LYS A 103 22.34 -17.62 5.54
C LYS A 103 22.62 -16.25 4.94
N THR A 104 23.43 -16.21 3.89
CA THR A 104 23.73 -14.97 3.15
C THR A 104 22.44 -14.37 2.61
N ILE A 105 22.15 -13.11 2.94
CA ILE A 105 21.02 -12.37 2.37
C ILE A 105 21.37 -12.09 0.91
N GLU A 106 20.60 -12.64 -0.02
CA GLU A 106 20.80 -12.39 -1.45
C GLU A 106 20.56 -10.91 -1.77
N HIS A 107 21.49 -10.31 -2.51
CA HIS A 107 21.38 -8.92 -2.91
C HIS A 107 20.42 -8.79 -4.09
N VAL A 108 19.21 -8.30 -3.85
CA VAL A 108 18.20 -8.11 -4.89
C VAL A 108 18.25 -6.68 -5.42
N VAL A 109 18.38 -6.53 -6.75
CA VAL A 109 18.53 -5.23 -7.45
C VAL A 109 17.19 -4.48 -7.60
N SER A 110 16.07 -5.20 -7.45
CA SER A 110 14.70 -4.73 -7.67
C SER A 110 13.73 -5.33 -6.65
N TYR A 111 13.01 -4.51 -5.89
CA TYR A 111 12.00 -5.01 -4.95
C TYR A 111 10.72 -4.15 -4.94
N THR A 112 9.57 -4.79 -4.79
CA THR A 112 8.27 -4.10 -4.69
C THR A 112 7.91 -3.89 -3.22
N HIS A 113 8.01 -2.65 -2.76
CA HIS A 113 7.60 -2.26 -1.40
C HIS A 113 6.24 -1.54 -1.46
N VAL A 114 5.21 -2.10 -0.82
CA VAL A 114 3.86 -1.50 -0.75
C VAL A 114 3.27 -1.22 -2.16
N GLY A 115 3.48 -2.16 -3.08
CA GLY A 115 3.00 -2.04 -4.47
C GLY A 115 3.70 -0.96 -5.31
N ILE A 116 4.83 -0.44 -4.83
CA ILE A 116 5.73 0.48 -5.54
C ILE A 116 7.02 -0.29 -5.85
N ASN A 117 7.32 -0.44 -7.14
CA ASN A 117 8.54 -1.11 -7.59
C ASN A 117 9.75 -0.15 -7.45
N ARG A 118 10.78 -0.58 -6.72
CA ARG A 118 12.01 0.17 -6.48
C ARG A 118 13.16 -0.57 -7.18
N ASN A 119 13.53 -0.07 -8.36
CA ASN A 119 14.71 -0.51 -9.09
C ASN A 119 15.80 0.55 -9.01
N SER A 120 17.06 0.10 -8.97
CA SER A 120 18.24 0.97 -9.08
C SER A 120 18.25 1.80 -10.39
N ALA A 121 17.52 1.35 -11.42
CA ALA A 121 17.18 2.12 -12.61
C ALA A 121 15.74 2.68 -12.49
N GLU A 122 15.63 3.97 -12.20
CA GLU A 122 14.42 4.75 -11.83
C GLU A 122 13.25 4.79 -12.86
N LYS A 123 13.14 3.88 -13.84
CA LYS A 123 12.36 4.12 -15.08
C LYS A 123 11.02 3.39 -15.30
N CYS A 124 10.46 2.61 -14.37
CA CYS A 124 9.32 1.73 -14.72
C CYS A 124 7.95 2.07 -14.10
N LEU A 125 7.87 2.86 -13.03
CA LEU A 125 6.65 2.95 -12.21
C LEU A 125 5.45 3.55 -12.96
N VAL A 126 5.65 4.62 -13.73
CA VAL A 126 4.58 5.26 -14.51
C VAL A 126 4.01 4.31 -15.55
N SER A 127 4.87 3.57 -16.25
CA SER A 127 4.46 2.59 -17.24
C SER A 127 3.64 1.43 -16.62
N GLU A 128 4.01 0.98 -15.42
CA GLU A 128 3.30 -0.06 -14.68
C GLU A 128 1.91 0.42 -14.23
N ARG A 129 1.81 1.68 -13.77
CA ARG A 129 0.53 2.31 -13.42
C ARG A 129 -0.37 2.49 -14.64
N ILE A 130 0.18 2.90 -15.79
CA ILE A 130 -0.57 2.99 -17.05
C ILE A 130 -1.08 1.60 -17.46
N LYS A 131 -0.28 0.53 -17.32
CA LYS A 131 -0.72 -0.85 -17.60
C LYS A 131 -1.86 -1.29 -16.67
N LEU A 132 -1.78 -0.97 -15.38
CA LEU A 132 -2.86 -1.24 -14.41
C LEU A 132 -4.15 -0.46 -14.71
N ALA A 133 -4.01 0.82 -15.03
CA ALA A 133 -5.12 1.68 -15.41
C ALA A 133 -5.79 1.18 -16.69
N ARG A 134 -5.00 0.81 -17.71
CA ARG A 134 -5.49 0.25 -18.97
C ARG A 134 -6.26 -1.06 -18.77
N ARG A 135 -5.76 -1.98 -17.94
CA ARG A 135 -6.50 -3.20 -17.55
C ARG A 135 -7.86 -2.88 -16.90
N THR A 136 -7.88 -1.85 -16.07
CA THR A 136 -9.12 -1.39 -15.42
C THR A 136 -10.11 -0.82 -16.43
N CYS A 137 -9.63 -0.01 -17.40
CA CYS A 137 -10.47 0.47 -18.51
C CYS A 137 -11.07 -0.68 -19.32
N TYR A 138 -10.29 -1.72 -19.63
CA TYR A 138 -10.81 -2.88 -20.36
C TYR A 138 -11.86 -3.65 -19.57
N SER A 139 -11.67 -3.82 -18.26
CA SER A 139 -12.68 -4.43 -17.39
C SER A 139 -13.99 -3.63 -17.34
N LEU A 140 -13.93 -2.31 -17.51
CA LEU A 140 -15.10 -1.42 -17.49
C LEU A 140 -15.73 -1.20 -18.87
N MET A 141 -15.18 -1.81 -19.92
CA MET A 141 -15.71 -1.71 -21.28
C MET A 141 -17.14 -2.26 -21.35
N GLY A 142 -17.41 -3.38 -20.66
CA GLY A 142 -18.75 -3.97 -20.57
C GLY A 142 -19.76 -3.10 -19.82
N ALA A 143 -19.30 -2.20 -18.94
CA ALA A 143 -20.15 -1.20 -18.27
C ALA A 143 -20.40 0.06 -19.12
N GLY A 144 -20.00 0.05 -20.39
CA GLY A 144 -20.20 1.16 -21.33
C GLY A 144 -19.20 2.31 -21.17
N MET A 145 -18.08 2.09 -20.46
CA MET A 145 -17.02 3.10 -20.32
C MET A 145 -16.37 3.45 -21.67
N ARG A 146 -16.37 2.52 -22.63
CA ARG A 146 -15.84 2.68 -24.00
C ARG A 146 -16.57 1.69 -24.92
N GLY A 147 -17.05 2.10 -26.10
CA GLY A 147 -17.64 1.18 -27.10
C GLY A 147 -18.95 1.64 -27.72
N TYR A 148 -19.57 0.78 -28.52
CA TYR A 148 -20.79 1.05 -29.30
C TYR A 148 -22.03 1.33 -28.42
N ASN A 149 -22.07 0.80 -27.19
CA ASN A 149 -23.15 1.04 -26.21
C ASN A 149 -22.66 1.97 -25.09
N GLY A 150 -22.24 3.18 -25.46
CA GLY A 150 -21.67 4.16 -24.53
C GLY A 150 -22.70 4.67 -23.51
N VAL A 151 -22.29 4.81 -22.25
CA VAL A 151 -23.09 5.51 -21.24
C VAL A 151 -22.88 7.02 -21.31
N ASN A 152 -23.77 7.79 -20.68
CA ASN A 152 -23.67 9.25 -20.61
C ASN A 152 -22.26 9.70 -20.20
N PRO A 153 -21.66 10.73 -20.85
CA PRO A 153 -20.33 11.22 -20.54
C PRO A 153 -20.08 11.53 -19.05
N ASN A 154 -21.11 12.00 -18.33
CA ASN A 154 -21.00 12.28 -16.90
C ASN A 154 -20.80 10.98 -16.08
N ILE A 155 -21.45 9.89 -16.47
CA ILE A 155 -21.29 8.57 -15.85
C ILE A 155 -19.90 8.03 -16.17
N VAL A 156 -19.41 8.19 -17.40
CA VAL A 156 -18.05 7.78 -17.78
C VAL A 156 -17.00 8.52 -16.94
N ILE A 157 -17.13 9.85 -16.77
CA ILE A 157 -16.24 10.64 -15.92
C ILE A 157 -16.29 10.13 -14.47
N LYS A 158 -17.48 9.77 -13.97
CA LYS A 158 -17.64 9.20 -12.62
C LYS A 158 -16.96 7.84 -12.49
N LEU A 159 -17.13 6.95 -13.46
CA LEU A 159 -16.46 5.65 -13.52
C LEU A 159 -14.93 5.81 -13.56
N TRP A 160 -14.43 6.73 -14.40
CA TRP A 160 -13.01 7.05 -14.48
C TRP A 160 -12.46 7.50 -13.12
N ASN A 161 -13.11 8.48 -12.49
CA ASN A 161 -12.65 9.03 -11.22
C ASN A 161 -12.73 8.03 -10.05
N THR A 162 -13.64 7.07 -10.12
CA THR A 162 -13.86 6.09 -9.04
C THR A 162 -12.92 4.89 -9.16
N TYR A 163 -12.66 4.40 -10.37
CA TYR A 163 -11.93 3.13 -10.56
C TYR A 163 -10.57 3.28 -11.22
N VAL A 164 -10.46 4.12 -12.25
CA VAL A 164 -9.24 4.21 -13.07
C VAL A 164 -8.25 5.22 -12.50
N ARG A 165 -8.74 6.41 -12.13
CA ARG A 165 -7.89 7.47 -11.57
C ARG A 165 -7.15 7.03 -10.31
N PRO A 166 -7.77 6.38 -9.30
CA PRO A 166 -7.05 5.97 -8.09
C PRO A 166 -5.93 4.96 -8.40
N ARG A 167 -6.16 4.03 -9.33
CA ARG A 167 -5.16 3.04 -9.76
C ARG A 167 -4.02 3.66 -10.56
N LEU A 168 -4.31 4.72 -11.32
CA LEU A 168 -3.31 5.44 -12.09
C LEU A 168 -2.38 6.27 -11.18
N ILE A 169 -2.93 6.96 -10.18
CA ILE A 169 -2.17 7.90 -9.35
C ILE A 169 -1.48 7.27 -8.14
N PHE A 170 -1.90 6.08 -7.73
CA PHE A 170 -1.41 5.46 -6.50
C PHE A 170 0.13 5.34 -6.49
N GLY A 171 0.78 5.90 -5.47
CA GLY A 171 2.22 5.82 -5.28
C GLY A 171 3.06 6.75 -6.19
N LEU A 172 2.43 7.55 -7.06
CA LEU A 172 3.13 8.61 -7.80
C LEU A 172 3.55 9.77 -6.89
N ASP A 173 2.88 9.93 -5.77
CA ASP A 173 3.20 10.89 -4.70
C ASP A 173 4.49 10.56 -3.96
N CYS A 174 4.98 9.31 -4.03
CA CYS A 174 6.27 8.89 -3.48
C CYS A 174 7.44 9.02 -4.47
N VAL A 175 7.22 9.61 -5.66
CA VAL A 175 8.25 9.68 -6.72
C VAL A 175 8.27 11.09 -7.31
N THR A 176 9.47 11.60 -7.57
CA THR A 176 9.66 12.83 -8.33
C THR A 176 9.46 12.56 -9.82
N LEU A 177 8.35 13.03 -10.38
CA LEU A 177 8.01 12.82 -11.79
C LEU A 177 8.74 13.80 -12.70
N THR A 178 9.27 13.29 -13.80
CA THR A 178 9.80 14.12 -14.88
C THR A 178 8.68 14.69 -15.75
N ARG A 179 8.97 15.77 -16.47
CA ARG A 179 7.98 16.39 -17.38
C ARG A 179 7.51 15.42 -18.47
N LYS A 180 8.40 14.57 -18.98
CA LYS A 180 8.07 13.54 -19.98
C LYS A 180 7.06 12.52 -19.46
N GLU A 181 7.23 12.07 -18.23
CA GLU A 181 6.31 11.13 -17.58
C GLU A 181 4.95 11.76 -17.30
N LEU A 182 4.95 13.04 -16.89
CA LEU A 182 3.70 13.79 -16.72
C LEU A 182 2.95 13.94 -18.05
N ASP A 183 3.67 14.22 -19.13
CA ASP A 183 3.09 14.29 -20.48
C ASP A 183 2.53 12.93 -20.93
N GLU A 184 3.20 11.82 -20.59
CA GLU A 184 2.70 10.46 -20.86
C GLU A 184 1.40 10.14 -20.10
N LEU A 185 1.33 10.51 -18.81
CA LEU A 185 0.13 10.40 -17.98
C LEU A 185 -1.03 11.25 -18.51
N ASN A 186 -0.73 12.48 -18.93
CA ASN A 186 -1.70 13.38 -19.54
C ASN A 186 -2.20 12.84 -20.88
N PHE A 187 -1.30 12.31 -21.71
CA PHE A 187 -1.65 11.67 -22.98
C PHE A 187 -2.60 10.50 -22.77
N PHE A 188 -2.28 9.59 -21.83
CA PHE A 188 -3.15 8.47 -21.50
C PHE A 188 -4.55 8.93 -21.03
N THR A 189 -4.60 9.92 -20.14
CA THR A 189 -5.86 10.46 -19.60
C THR A 189 -6.68 11.14 -20.70
N ASN A 190 -6.05 11.97 -21.52
CA ASN A 190 -6.70 12.68 -22.61
C ASN A 190 -7.20 11.73 -23.70
N HIS A 191 -6.42 10.70 -24.05
CA HIS A 191 -6.83 9.70 -25.02
C HIS A 191 -8.11 8.97 -24.57
N ASN A 192 -8.20 8.60 -23.29
CA ASN A 192 -9.36 7.87 -22.77
C ASN A 192 -10.58 8.75 -22.49
N LEU A 193 -10.41 10.05 -22.28
CA LEU A 193 -11.52 10.97 -21.97
C LEU A 193 -11.86 11.94 -23.12
N LYS A 194 -11.22 11.82 -24.29
CA LYS A 194 -11.40 12.73 -25.43
C LYS A 194 -12.87 12.94 -25.80
N PHE A 195 -13.63 11.85 -25.92
CA PHE A 195 -15.05 11.88 -26.27
C PHE A 195 -15.94 12.55 -25.21
N CYS A 196 -15.58 12.43 -23.93
CA CYS A 196 -16.30 13.08 -22.83
C CYS A 196 -16.11 14.59 -22.84
N LYS A 197 -14.94 15.07 -23.27
CA LYS A 197 -14.62 16.51 -23.34
C LYS A 197 -15.35 17.18 -24.50
N THR A 198 -15.40 16.55 -25.67
CA THR A 198 -16.11 17.09 -26.85
C THR A 198 -17.61 17.25 -26.61
N ALA A 199 -18.23 16.34 -25.84
CA ALA A 199 -19.66 16.40 -25.51
C ALA A 199 -20.05 17.56 -24.57
N ARG A 200 -19.09 18.17 -23.85
CA ARG A 200 -19.34 19.34 -22.97
C ARG A 200 -19.30 20.68 -23.71
N THR A 201 -18.59 20.76 -24.84
CA THR A 201 -18.40 22.04 -25.56
C THR A 201 -19.57 22.39 -26.49
N ASN A 202 -20.46 21.43 -26.78
CA ASN A 202 -21.63 21.61 -27.64
C ASN A 202 -22.94 21.87 -26.84
N ARG A 203 -22.83 22.41 -25.62
CA ARG A 203 -23.97 22.85 -24.80
C ARG A 203 -23.78 24.28 -24.37
#